data_AF-A0A970CAH0-F1
#
_entry.id   AF-A0A970CAH0-F1
#
_cell.length_a   1.000
_cell.length_b   1.000
_cell.length_c   1.000
_cell.angle_alpha   90.00
_cell.angle_beta   90.00
_cell.angle_gamma   90.00
#
_symmetry.space_group_name_H-M   'P 1'
#
loop_
_entity.id
_entity.type
_entity.pdbx_description
1 polymer ?
#
loop_
_entity_poly.entity_id
_entity_poly.type
_entity_poly.pdbx_seq_one_letter_code
_entity_poly.pdbx_strand_id
1 'polypeptide(L)'
;MLLQVVRYFFYNGEEYVVLGDAQQEDDCGCHCGECEHSCDEDDEEPVNLYIMKVVQSGDDEETEEFVPVEDEDLLEKLIEVVQTDFEKESELDDEE
;
A
#
# COMPACT_ATOMS: atom_id res chain seq x y z
N MET A 1 -12.92 2.54 -4.88
CA MET A 1 -11.65 2.33 -4.16
C MET A 1 -10.72 3.45 -4.57
N LEU A 2 -10.38 4.32 -3.64
CA LEU A 2 -9.34 5.32 -3.82
C LEU A 2 -8.06 4.68 -3.30
N LEU A 3 -6.94 4.84 -4.01
CA LEU A 3 -5.65 4.36 -3.53
C LEU A 3 -4.84 5.54 -3.03
N GLN A 4 -4.20 5.40 -1.87
CA GLN A 4 -3.27 6.38 -1.34
C GLN A 4 -1.85 5.86 -1.42
N VAL A 5 -0.90 6.78 -1.62
CA VAL A 5 0.51 6.44 -1.57
C VAL A 5 0.91 6.18 -0.12
N VAL A 6 1.33 4.95 0.15
CA VAL A 6 1.86 4.52 1.44
C VAL A 6 3.33 4.87 1.52
N ARG A 7 4.13 4.48 0.51
CA ARG A 7 5.57 4.76 0.44
C ARG A 7 6.12 4.77 -0.98
N TYR A 8 7.24 5.48 -1.14
CA TYR A 8 8.12 5.42 -2.31
C TYR A 8 9.42 4.70 -1.97
N PHE A 9 9.94 3.91 -2.90
CA PHE A 9 11.21 3.22 -2.75
C PHE A 9 11.90 2.98 -4.09
N PHE A 10 13.21 2.80 -4.06
CA PHE A 10 14.01 2.54 -5.25
C PHE A 10 14.55 1.11 -5.23
N TYR A 11 14.39 0.41 -6.34
CA TYR A 11 14.91 -0.94 -6.52
C TYR A 11 15.51 -1.10 -7.91
N ASN A 12 16.72 -1.65 -8.01
CA ASN A 12 17.44 -1.82 -9.29
C ASN A 12 17.60 -0.54 -10.15
N GLY A 13 17.58 0.64 -9.53
CA GLY A 13 17.70 1.92 -10.23
C GLY A 13 16.39 2.44 -10.84
N GLU A 14 15.28 1.78 -10.53
CA GLU A 14 13.93 2.18 -10.91
C GLU A 14 13.15 2.55 -9.65
N GLU A 15 12.19 3.47 -9.80
CA GLU A 15 11.37 3.96 -8.70
C GLU A 15 10.03 3.22 -8.65
N TYR A 16 9.61 2.89 -7.44
CA TYR A 16 8.39 2.14 -7.16
C TYR A 16 7.62 2.80 -6.03
N VAL A 17 6.30 2.64 -6.08
CA VAL A 17 5.36 3.16 -5.10
C VAL A 17 4.52 2.02 -4.54
N VAL A 18 4.32 2.02 -3.23
CA VAL A 18 3.35 1.16 -2.54
C VAL A 18 2.08 1.99 -2.36
N LEU A 19 0.98 1.47 -2.88
CA LEU A 19 -0.36 2.03 -2.79
C LEU A 19 -1.19 1.15 -1.84
N GLY A 20 -1.88 1.77 -0.91
CA GLY A 20 -2.85 1.10 -0.04
C GLY A 20 -4.26 1.60 -0.34
N ASP A 21 -5.28 0.84 0.05
CA ASP A 21 -6.64 1.36 0.01
C ASP A 21 -6.74 2.61 0.90
N ALA A 22 -7.08 3.74 0.29
CA ALA A 22 -7.46 4.92 1.01
C ALA A 22 -8.88 4.63 1.52
N GLN A 23 -8.97 4.22 2.78
CA GLN A 23 -10.25 4.12 3.47
C GLN A 23 -10.96 5.46 3.28
N GLN A 24 -11.97 5.47 2.41
CA GLN A 24 -12.94 6.55 2.40
C GLN A 24 -13.57 6.50 3.78
N GLU A 25 -13.50 7.58 4.56
CA GLU A 25 -14.29 7.74 5.79
C GLU A 25 -15.83 7.57 5.55
N ASP A 26 -16.26 7.29 4.32
CA ASP A 26 -17.63 7.05 3.88
C ASP A 26 -17.77 5.72 3.11
N ASP A 27 -17.62 4.56 3.77
CA ASP A 27 -18.52 3.39 3.56
C ASP A 27 -18.40 2.31 4.66
N CYS A 28 -17.99 2.64 5.89
CA CYS A 28 -18.64 1.96 7.01
C CYS A 28 -19.96 2.71 7.26
N GLY A 29 -20.96 2.41 6.41
CA GLY A 29 -22.34 2.82 6.59
C GLY A 29 -22.99 2.17 7.81
N CYS A 30 -22.35 2.23 8.97
CA CYS A 30 -22.90 1.82 10.26
C CYS A 30 -23.89 2.89 10.76
N HIS A 31 -24.94 3.12 9.96
CA HIS A 31 -26.24 3.60 10.44
C HIS A 31 -27.23 2.43 10.46
N CYS A 32 -26.83 1.29 11.02
CA CYS A 32 -27.71 0.13 11.12
C CYS A 32 -27.77 -0.30 12.57
N GLY A 33 -28.84 0.11 13.26
CA GLY A 33 -29.26 -0.45 14.55
C GLY A 33 -29.74 -1.90 14.49
N GLU A 34 -29.26 -2.69 13.53
CA GLU A 34 -29.54 -4.12 13.37
C GLU A 34 -28.57 -4.74 12.34
N CYS A 35 -27.26 -4.70 12.60
CA CYS A 35 -26.31 -5.55 11.89
C CYS A 35 -25.90 -6.69 12.81
N GLU A 36 -26.36 -7.91 12.51
CA GLU A 36 -25.80 -9.18 13.01
C GLU A 36 -24.47 -9.46 12.30
N HIS A 37 -23.52 -8.55 12.45
CA HIS A 37 -22.12 -8.86 12.22
C HIS A 37 -21.47 -8.74 13.58
N SER A 38 -21.06 -9.87 14.14
CA SER A 38 -20.22 -9.86 15.33
C SER A 38 -19.00 -9.02 14.98
N CYS A 39 -18.91 -7.84 15.58
CA CYS A 39 -17.67 -7.10 15.70
C CYS A 39 -16.78 -7.92 16.65
N ASP A 40 -16.26 -9.04 16.15
CA ASP A 40 -15.18 -9.75 16.81
C ASP A 40 -13.97 -8.81 16.76
N GLU A 41 -13.32 -8.62 17.90
CA GLU A 41 -12.14 -7.77 18.13
C GLU A 41 -10.86 -8.32 17.41
N ASP A 42 -11.01 -8.89 16.21
CA ASP A 42 -9.97 -9.54 15.40
C ASP A 42 -10.10 -9.19 13.90
N ASP A 43 -10.91 -8.18 13.55
CA ASP A 43 -11.12 -7.74 12.17
C ASP A 43 -10.04 -6.72 11.76
N GLU A 44 -8.78 -7.17 11.73
CA GLU A 44 -7.75 -6.52 10.92
C GLU A 44 -8.12 -6.77 9.46
N GLU A 45 -9.06 -5.99 8.91
CA GLU A 45 -9.39 -6.08 7.49
C GLU A 45 -8.09 -6.06 6.68
N PRO A 46 -7.85 -7.07 5.83
CA PRO A 46 -6.57 -7.21 5.15
C PRO A 46 -6.33 -5.97 4.31
N VAL A 47 -5.39 -5.11 4.74
CA VAL A 47 -5.02 -3.92 3.99
C VAL A 47 -4.46 -4.36 2.64
N ASN A 48 -5.26 -4.20 1.57
CA ASN A 48 -4.82 -4.52 0.22
C ASN A 48 -3.74 -3.52 -0.21
N LEU A 49 -2.50 -4.00 -0.29
CA LEU A 49 -1.35 -3.25 -0.79
C LEU A 49 -1.06 -3.60 -2.25
N TYR A 50 -0.72 -2.59 -3.04
CA TYR A 50 -0.41 -2.68 -4.46
C TYR A 50 0.93 -2.00 -4.74
N ILE A 51 1.80 -2.64 -5.52
CA ILE A 51 3.09 -2.05 -5.91
C ILE A 51 3.02 -1.65 -7.39
N MET A 52 3.37 -0.40 -7.68
CA MET A 52 3.45 0.13 -9.04
C MET A 52 4.81 0.78 -9.29
N LYS A 53 5.27 0.73 -10.53
CA LYS A 53 6.47 1.42 -11.00
C LYS A 53 6.14 2.86 -11.31
N VAL A 54 6.98 3.79 -10.87
CA VAL A 54 6.87 5.21 -11.18
C VAL A 54 7.67 5.48 -12.46
N VAL A 55 7.00 6.02 -13.48
CA VAL A 55 7.63 6.46 -14.72
C VAL A 55 7.37 7.94 -14.92
N GLN A 56 8.41 8.69 -15.27
CA GLN A 56 8.26 10.12 -15.57
C GLN A 56 7.58 10.25 -16.94
N SER A 57 6.44 10.94 -17.00
CA SER A 57 5.73 11.15 -18.26
C SER A 57 6.44 12.23 -19.06
N GLY A 58 7.02 11.86 -20.21
CA GLY A 58 7.93 12.72 -20.97
C GLY A 58 7.30 13.96 -21.62
N ASP A 59 5.99 14.18 -21.48
CA ASP A 59 5.30 15.36 -22.02
C ASP A 59 5.29 16.53 -21.02
N ASP A 60 5.31 16.23 -19.71
CA ASP A 60 5.37 17.21 -18.63
C ASP A 60 6.24 16.63 -17.51
N GLU A 61 7.48 17.12 -17.39
CA GLU A 61 8.52 16.67 -16.44
C GLU A 61 8.05 16.69 -14.96
N GLU A 62 6.89 17.31 -14.68
CA GLU A 62 6.26 17.39 -13.36
C GLU A 62 5.27 16.24 -13.08
N THR A 63 4.92 15.42 -14.08
CA THR A 63 3.89 14.36 -13.93
C THR A 63 4.48 12.96 -13.93
N GLU A 64 4.19 12.24 -12.85
CA GLU A 64 4.54 10.83 -12.65
C GLU A 64 3.37 9.94 -13.07
N GLU A 65 3.66 8.86 -13.79
CA GLU A 65 2.70 7.82 -14.15
C GLU A 65 3.01 6.53 -13.39
N PHE A 66 1.97 5.89 -12.87
CA PHE A 66 2.10 4.64 -12.12
C PHE A 66 1.70 3.46 -13.01
N VAL A 67 2.68 2.59 -13.29
CA VAL A 67 2.52 1.43 -14.17
C VAL A 67 2.58 0.16 -13.32
N PRO A 68 1.65 -0.80 -13.49
CA PRO A 68 1.73 -2.08 -12.77
C PRO A 68 3.01 -2.83 -13.15
N VAL A 69 3.59 -3.53 -12.18
CA VAL A 69 4.79 -4.37 -12.43
C VAL A 69 4.36 -5.64 -13.15
N GLU A 70 4.82 -5.83 -14.38
CA GLU A 70 4.49 -7.02 -15.19
C GLU A 70 5.33 -8.26 -14.81
N ASP A 71 6.53 -8.04 -14.26
CA ASP A 71 7.45 -9.11 -13.86
C ASP A 71 7.08 -9.67 -12.47
N GLU A 72 6.57 -10.91 -12.44
CA GLU A 72 6.21 -11.61 -11.20
C GLU A 72 7.44 -11.80 -10.27
N ASP A 73 8.57 -12.27 -10.81
CA ASP A 73 9.83 -12.44 -10.06
C ASP A 73 10.36 -11.12 -9.46
N LEU A 74 10.03 -9.99 -10.08
CA LEU A 74 10.40 -8.68 -9.58
C LEU A 74 9.45 -8.27 -8.47
N LEU A 75 8.14 -8.41 -8.69
CA LEU A 75 7.11 -8.13 -7.70
C LEU A 75 7.37 -8.86 -6.39
N GLU A 76 7.69 -10.15 -6.43
CA GLU A 76 8.03 -10.94 -5.23
C GLU A 76 9.20 -10.35 -4.45
N LYS A 77 10.25 -9.89 -5.14
CA LYS A 77 11.40 -9.24 -4.51
C LYS A 77 11.05 -7.86 -3.95
N LEU A 78 10.21 -7.10 -4.64
CA LEU A 78 9.74 -5.81 -4.15
C LEU A 78 8.92 -6.00 -2.87
N ILE A 79 8.08 -7.03 -2.82
CA ILE A 79 7.30 -7.41 -1.63
C ILE A 79 8.23 -7.81 -0.46
N GLU A 80 9.28 -8.59 -0.72
CA GLU A 80 10.28 -8.95 0.30
C GLU A 80 10.98 -7.72 0.88
N VAL A 81 11.41 -6.79 0.01
CA VAL A 81 12.08 -5.56 0.41
C VAL A 81 11.17 -4.69 1.27
N VAL A 82 9.92 -4.52 0.84
CA VAL A 82 8.92 -3.72 1.57
C VAL A 82 8.64 -4.35 2.93
N GLN A 83 8.38 -5.66 3.02
CA GLN A 83 8.14 -6.33 4.29
C GLN A 83 9.32 -6.18 5.26
N THR A 84 10.54 -6.42 4.77
CA THR A 84 11.75 -6.28 5.59
C THR A 84 11.90 -4.85 6.13
N ASP A 85 11.56 -3.83 5.33
CA ASP A 85 11.62 -2.42 5.75
C ASP A 85 10.58 -2.09 6.82
N PHE A 86 9.34 -2.60 6.67
CA PHE A 86 8.27 -2.45 7.65
C PHE A 86 8.57 -3.17 8.97
N GLU A 87 9.05 -4.42 8.91
CA GLU A 87 9.45 -5.18 10.10
C GLU A 87 10.57 -4.44 10.85
N LYS A 88 11.57 -3.94 10.11
CA LYS A 88 12.66 -3.18 10.69
C LYS A 88 12.23 -1.86 11.29
N GLU A 89 11.25 -1.17 10.70
CA GLU A 89 10.67 0.04 11.29
C GLU A 89 9.92 -0.29 12.59
N SER A 90 9.17 -1.40 12.62
CA SER A 90 8.44 -1.82 13.82
C SER A 90 9.35 -2.24 14.96
N GLU A 91 10.50 -2.87 14.68
CA GLU A 91 11.47 -3.28 15.72
C GLU A 91 12.20 -2.08 16.38
N LEU A 92 12.18 -0.90 15.76
CA LEU A 92 12.83 0.31 16.29
C LEU A 92 11.95 1.07 17.30
N ASP A 93 10.69 0.69 17.47
CA ASP A 93 9.71 1.35 18.36
C ASP A 93 9.55 0.62 19.72
N ASP A 94 10.22 -0.51 19.95
CA ASP A 94 10.12 -1.34 21.19
C ASP A 94 11.25 -1.06 22.22
N GLU A 95 11.93 0.10 22.16
CA GLU A 95 12.97 0.53 23.13
C GLU A 95 12.58 1.75 24.01
N GLU A 96 11.39 1.77 24.63
CA GLU A 96 11.09 2.67 25.79
C GLU A 96 10.57 1.92 27.03
#